data_AF-A0A946BID3-F1
#
_entry.id   AF-A0A946BID3-F1
#
_cell.length_a   1.000
_cell.length_b   1.000
_cell.length_c   1.000
_cell.angle_alpha   90.00
_cell.angle_beta   90.00
_cell.angle_gamma   90.00
#
_symmetry.space_group_name_H-M   'P 1'
#
loop_
_entity.id
_entity.type
_entity.pdbx_description
1 polymer ?
#
loop_
_entity_poly.entity_id
_entity_poly.type
_entity_poly.pdbx_seq_one_letter_code
_entity_poly.pdbx_strand_id
1 'polypeptide(L)'
;MFKISFKKSVAKDLKKISKDQVIKILDKIETNLSTSPEQFPELKGKFAGLRKYRVGNYRIIFAILKGNTVLITRVKHRKESYK
;
A
#
# COMPACT_ATOMS: atom_id res chain seq x y z
N MET A 1 -0.41 3.06 -17.17
CA MET A 1 0.19 2.17 -16.15
C MET A 1 1.06 2.99 -15.22
N PHE A 2 0.96 2.74 -13.92
CA PHE A 2 1.75 3.38 -12.88
C PHE A 2 2.93 2.49 -12.49
N LYS A 3 4.08 3.11 -12.22
CA LYS A 3 5.25 2.44 -11.67
C LYS A 3 5.08 2.24 -10.17
N ILE A 4 5.21 1.00 -9.70
CA ILE A 4 5.19 0.72 -8.27
C ILE A 4 6.59 0.94 -7.67
N SER A 5 6.65 1.59 -6.51
CA SER A 5 7.88 1.81 -5.75
C SER A 5 7.61 1.65 -4.25
N PHE A 6 8.62 1.25 -3.48
CA PHE A 6 8.47 0.96 -2.05
C PHE A 6 9.42 1.79 -1.22
N LYS A 7 8.94 2.38 -0.12
CA LYS A 7 9.84 2.92 0.91
C LYS A 7 10.63 1.78 1.55
N LYS A 8 11.89 2.04 1.93
CA LYS A 8 12.74 1.07 2.64
C LYS A 8 12.08 0.51 3.91
N SER A 9 11.23 1.31 4.58
CA SER A 9 10.46 0.88 5.76
C SER A 9 9.50 -0.28 5.48
N VAL A 10 8.98 -0.41 4.26
CA VAL A 10 8.02 -1.46 3.89
C VAL A 10 8.63 -2.84 3.98
N ALA A 11 9.94 -2.98 3.76
CA ALA A 11 10.62 -4.27 3.94
C ALA A 11 10.47 -4.80 5.38
N LYS A 12 10.48 -3.91 6.39
CA LYS A 12 10.28 -4.28 7.80
C LYS A 12 8.83 -4.68 8.08
N ASP A 13 7.88 -4.03 7.41
CA ASP A 13 6.46 -4.35 7.52
C ASP A 13 6.17 -5.75 6.94
N LEU A 14 6.69 -6.04 5.74
CA LEU A 14 6.50 -7.34 5.07
C LEU A 14 7.17 -8.50 5.81
N LYS A 15 8.30 -8.26 6.50
CA LYS A 15 8.98 -9.30 7.31
C LYS A 15 8.12 -9.88 8.43
N LYS A 16 7.09 -9.14 8.88
CA LYS A 16 6.16 -9.60 9.95
C LYS A 16 4.99 -10.41 9.41
N ILE A 17 4.90 -10.57 8.09
CA ILE A 17 3.80 -11.21 7.38
C ILE A 17 4.29 -12.55 6.86
N SER A 18 3.44 -13.59 6.90
CA SER A 18 3.80 -14.88 6.32
C SER A 18 4.05 -14.76 4.81
N LYS A 19 4.97 -15.57 4.28
CA LYS A 19 5.39 -15.50 2.87
C LYS A 19 4.21 -15.56 1.90
N ASP A 20 3.27 -16.48 2.12
CA ASP A 20 2.08 -16.64 1.26
C ASP A 20 1.20 -15.39 1.23
N GLN A 21 1.09 -14.69 2.36
CA GLN A 21 0.33 -13.44 2.43
C GLN A 21 1.09 -12.30 1.77
N VAL A 22 2.43 -12.24 1.90
CA VAL A 22 3.25 -11.25 1.19
C VAL A 22 3.09 -11.38 -0.31
N ILE A 23 3.15 -12.60 -0.85
CA ILE A 23 2.97 -12.86 -2.29
C ILE A 23 1.60 -12.32 -2.75
N LYS A 24 0.52 -12.67 -2.05
CA LYS A 24 -0.84 -12.18 -2.35
C LYS A 24 -0.95 -10.65 -2.28
N ILE A 25 -0.28 -10.01 -1.32
CA ILE A 25 -0.27 -8.56 -1.18
C ILE A 25 0.45 -7.90 -2.37
N LEU A 26 1.62 -8.42 -2.74
CA LEU A 26 2.42 -7.88 -3.84
C LEU A 26 1.71 -8.02 -5.18
N ASP A 27 1.10 -9.18 -5.45
CA ASP A 27 0.29 -9.38 -6.66
C ASP A 27 -0.87 -8.40 -6.74
N LYS A 28 -1.56 -8.15 -5.61
CA LYS A 28 -2.67 -7.20 -5.57
C LYS A 28 -2.22 -5.75 -5.71
N ILE A 29 -1.05 -5.40 -5.17
CA ILE A 29 -0.43 -4.10 -5.40
C ILE A 29 -0.15 -3.93 -6.89
N GLU A 30 0.51 -4.89 -7.52
CA GLU A 30 0.92 -4.80 -8.92
C GLU A 30 -0.30 -4.72 -9.83
N THR A 31 -1.29 -5.60 -9.65
CA THR A 31 -2.48 -5.66 -10.51
C THR A 31 -3.40 -4.44 -10.38
N ASN A 32 -3.63 -3.94 -9.16
CA ASN A 32 -4.65 -2.90 -8.93
C ASN A 32 -4.07 -1.49 -8.84
N LEU A 33 -2.85 -1.33 -8.33
CA LEU A 33 -2.24 -0.01 -8.19
C LEU A 33 -1.48 0.42 -9.45
N SER A 34 -1.08 -0.50 -10.33
CA SER A 34 -0.50 -0.13 -11.63
C SER A 34 -1.55 0.37 -12.63
N THR A 35 -2.82 0.00 -12.46
CA THR A 35 -3.90 0.28 -13.40
C THR A 35 -4.69 1.52 -12.97
N SER A 36 -5.30 1.47 -11.78
CA SER A 36 -6.20 2.53 -11.30
C SER A 36 -5.97 2.83 -9.82
N PRO A 37 -4.80 3.37 -9.42
CA PRO A 37 -4.51 3.70 -8.02
C PRO A 37 -5.38 4.84 -7.48
N GLU A 38 -5.95 5.66 -8.36
CA GLU A 38 -6.80 6.81 -8.03
C GLU A 38 -8.21 6.42 -7.59
N GLN A 39 -8.64 5.18 -7.82
CA GLN A 39 -9.95 4.70 -7.36
C GLN A 39 -9.99 4.49 -5.84
N PHE A 40 -8.83 4.39 -5.19
CA PHE A 40 -8.74 4.10 -3.77
C PHE A 40 -8.88 5.37 -2.93
N PRO A 41 -9.61 5.31 -1.80
CA PRO A 41 -9.93 6.48 -1.02
C PRO A 41 -8.67 7.13 -0.40
N GLU A 42 -8.66 8.45 -0.44
CA GLU A 42 -7.67 9.27 0.23
C GLU A 42 -7.91 9.30 1.75
N LEU A 43 -6.83 9.40 2.51
CA LEU A 43 -6.85 9.66 3.94
C LEU A 43 -7.08 11.14 4.20
N LYS A 44 -7.66 11.45 5.36
CA LYS A 44 -8.00 12.83 5.76
C LYS A 44 -7.04 13.35 6.84
N GLY A 45 -7.06 14.66 7.06
CA GLY A 45 -6.29 15.34 8.11
C GLY A 45 -4.79 15.29 7.85
N LYS A 46 -3.98 14.99 8.87
CA LYS A 46 -2.51 14.96 8.78
C LYS A 46 -1.94 13.95 7.77
N PHE A 47 -2.77 13.09 7.20
CA PHE A 47 -2.40 12.09 6.20
C PHE A 47 -3.00 12.37 4.82
N ALA A 48 -3.51 13.58 4.59
CA ALA A 48 -3.94 14.03 3.25
C ALA A 48 -2.82 13.82 2.22
N GLY A 49 -3.19 13.44 0.99
CA GLY A 49 -2.30 13.01 -0.08
C GLY A 49 -1.93 11.52 -0.04
N LEU A 50 -2.18 10.81 1.07
CA LEU A 50 -2.02 9.36 1.15
C LEU A 50 -3.34 8.64 0.88
N ARG A 51 -3.27 7.49 0.23
CA ARG A 51 -4.41 6.62 -0.08
C ARG A 51 -4.28 5.28 0.64
N LYS A 52 -5.42 4.62 0.85
CA LYS A 52 -5.48 3.30 1.48
C LYS A 52 -6.06 2.26 0.54
N TYR A 53 -5.40 1.11 0.46
CA TYR A 53 -5.91 -0.07 -0.25
C TYR A 53 -5.97 -1.27 0.71
N ARG A 54 -7.10 -1.98 0.72
CA ARG A 54 -7.31 -3.15 1.58
C ARG A 54 -7.10 -4.43 0.77
N VAL A 55 -6.20 -5.28 1.24
CA VAL A 55 -5.97 -6.62 0.69
C VAL A 55 -6.10 -7.63 1.82
N GLY A 56 -7.18 -8.41 1.82
CA GLY A 56 -7.50 -9.32 2.91
C GLY A 56 -7.51 -8.59 4.27
N ASN A 57 -6.66 -9.02 5.19
CA ASN A 57 -6.52 -8.40 6.51
C ASN A 57 -5.47 -7.28 6.59
N TYR A 58 -4.86 -6.89 5.47
CA TYR A 58 -3.83 -5.85 5.44
C TYR A 58 -4.34 -4.55 4.82
N ARG A 59 -3.82 -3.43 5.33
CA ARG A 59 -3.97 -2.09 4.78
C ARG A 59 -2.64 -1.66 4.20
N ILE A 60 -2.64 -1.34 2.92
CA ILE A 60 -1.53 -0.77 2.18
C ILE A 60 -1.76 0.73 2.13
N ILE A 61 -0.79 1.51 2.62
CA ILE A 61 -0.82 2.97 2.56
C ILE A 61 0.17 3.43 1.51
N PHE A 62 -0.29 4.25 0.57
CA PHE A 62 0.52 4.67 -0.56
C PHE A 62 0.27 6.12 -0.94
N ALA A 63 1.16 6.69 -1.74
CA ALA A 63 0.99 8.00 -2.36
C ALA A 63 1.08 7.86 -3.88
N ILE A 64 0.34 8.67 -4.62
CA ILE A 64 0.52 8.83 -6.06
C ILE A 64 1.40 10.06 -6.25
N LEU A 65 2.61 9.84 -6.78
CA LEU A 65 3.58 10.89 -7.04
C LEU A 65 3.44 11.42 -8.47
N LYS A 66 4.01 12.61 -8.71
CA LYS A 66 4.16 13.14 -10.06
C LYS A 66 4.93 12.14 -10.93
N GLY A 67 4.52 12.00 -12.20
CA GLY A 67 5.13 11.04 -13.13
C GLY A 67 4.64 9.59 -12.97
N ASN A 68 3.36 9.40 -12.64
CA ASN A 68 2.69 8.09 -12.60
C ASN A 68 3.41 7.05 -11.72
N THR A 69 3.94 7.48 -10.57
CA THR A 69 4.59 6.56 -9.62
C THR A 69 3.73 6.36 -8.38
N VAL A 70 3.43 5.12 -8.04
CA VAL A 70 2.77 4.76 -6.77
C VAL A 70 3.84 4.37 -5.76
N LEU A 71 4.00 5.19 -4.73
CA LEU A 71 4.92 4.94 -3.63
C LEU A 71 4.22 4.26 -2.46
N ILE A 72 4.47 2.97 -2.25
CA ILE A 72 4.02 2.23 -1.08
C ILE A 72 4.83 2.68 0.14
N THR A 73 4.12 3.17 1.15
CA THR A 73 4.73 3.74 2.36
C THR A 73 4.67 2.78 3.55
N ARG A 74 3.58 2.02 3.68
CA ARG A 74 3.35 1.07 4.78
C ARG A 74 2.45 -0.10 4.36
N VAL A 75 2.67 -1.25 4.98
CA VAL A 75 1.77 -2.41 4.93
C VAL A 75 1.48 -2.85 6.35
N LYS A 76 0.23 -2.75 6.81
CA LYS A 76 -0.12 -3.07 8.21
C LYS A 76 -1.29 -4.01 8.30
N HIS A 77 -1.27 -4.91 9.29
CA HIS A 77 -2.44 -5.72 9.60
C HIS A 77 -3.58 -4.84 10.15
N ARG A 78 -4.84 -5.18 9.86
CA ARG A 78 -6.03 -4.39 10.25
C ARG A 78 -6.10 -4.17 11.77
N LYS A 79 -5.67 -5.18 12.54
CA LYS A 79 -5.65 -5.17 14.01
C LYS A 79 -4.55 -4.26 14.59
N GLU A 80 -3.49 -3.97 13.84
CA GLU A 80 -2.40 -3.07 14.28
C GLU A 80 -2.68 -1.59 13.97
N SER A 81 -3.88 -1.28 13.50
CA SER A 81 -4.27 0.06 13.05
C SER A 81 -4.79 0.98 14.16
N TYR A 82 -4.87 0.49 15.41
CA TYR A 82 -5.37 1.22 16.57
C TYR A 82 -4.46 1.05 17.81
N LYS A 83 -3.15 1.26 17.61
CA LYS A 83 -2.21 1.67 18.65
C LYS A 83 -1.34 2.79 18.09
#